data_AF-A0A2N6DAS2-F1
#
_entry.id   AF-A0A2N6DAS2-F1
#
_cell.length_a   1.000
_cell.length_b   1.000
_cell.length_c   1.000
_cell.angle_alpha   90.00
_cell.angle_beta   90.00
_cell.angle_gamma   90.00
#
_symmetry.space_group_name_H-M   'P 1'
#
loop_
_entity.id
_entity.type
_entity.pdbx_description
1 polymer ?
#
loop_
_entity_poly.entity_id
_entity_poly.type
_entity_poly.pdbx_seq_one_letter_code
_entity_poly.pdbx_strand_id
1 'polypeptide(L)'
;MERQIITKKRYYLLFAIYFLAFGIIVALLTSFINYQVRYTDIEKQLQTRAVAESHSKRQYIKDYVSQIEMLLLSIANNDLSKKYIETGNEDDRENLNSLFYSLTYSNKDLMQLRFIDTQGFEKVRIDRDKKSPALMIIPADKMQNKANRYYFKEASQIINNAFWHSNIDLNVEHGQI
;
A
#
# COMPACT_ATOMS: atom_id res chain seq x y z
N MET A 1 28.64 -54.12 -62.77
CA MET A 1 28.49 -53.63 -61.37
C MET A 1 29.89 -53.45 -60.78
N GLU A 2 30.52 -52.31 -61.00
CA GLU A 2 31.81 -51.99 -60.36
C GLU A 2 31.54 -51.36 -58.98
N ARG A 3 31.87 -52.09 -57.91
CA ARG A 3 31.95 -51.49 -56.56
C ARG A 3 33.25 -50.70 -56.48
N GLN A 4 33.15 -49.37 -56.50
CA GLN A 4 34.27 -48.50 -56.14
C GLN A 4 34.70 -48.81 -54.70
N ILE A 5 35.89 -49.41 -54.54
CA ILE A 5 36.50 -49.67 -53.24
C ILE A 5 37.00 -48.32 -52.71
N ILE A 6 36.25 -47.71 -51.80
CA ILE A 6 36.63 -46.48 -51.13
C ILE A 6 37.90 -46.73 -50.31
N THR A 7 38.92 -45.88 -50.45
CA THR A 7 40.17 -46.00 -49.68
C THR A 7 39.92 -45.74 -48.19
N LYS A 8 40.59 -46.47 -47.29
CA LYS A 8 40.39 -46.38 -45.82
C LYS A 8 40.38 -44.92 -45.30
N LYS A 9 41.26 -44.05 -45.81
CA LYS A 9 41.31 -42.62 -45.44
C LYS A 9 40.02 -41.85 -45.77
N ARG A 10 39.38 -42.13 -46.92
CA ARG A 10 38.14 -41.47 -47.33
C ARG A 10 36.94 -41.91 -46.48
N TYR A 11 36.92 -43.16 -46.01
CA TYR A 11 35.93 -43.62 -45.03
C TYR A 11 36.03 -42.89 -43.70
N TYR A 12 37.24 -42.77 -43.12
CA TYR A 12 37.42 -42.05 -41.85
C TYR A 12 37.04 -40.57 -41.97
N LEU A 13 37.34 -39.92 -43.11
CA LEU A 13 36.95 -38.54 -43.34
C LEU A 13 35.42 -38.37 -43.42
N LEU A 14 34.73 -39.23 -44.18
CA LEU A 14 33.27 -39.21 -44.27
C LEU A 14 32.62 -39.48 -42.91
N PHE A 15 33.12 -40.47 -42.18
CA PHE A 15 32.66 -40.76 -40.82
C PHE A 15 32.84 -39.56 -39.89
N ALA A 16 34.01 -38.91 -39.91
CA ALA A 16 34.27 -37.72 -39.10
C ALA A 16 33.32 -36.56 -39.46
N ILE A 17 33.03 -36.34 -40.75
CA ILE A 17 32.07 -35.32 -41.20
C ILE A 17 30.67 -35.63 -40.69
N TYR A 18 30.18 -36.86 -40.84
CA TYR A 18 28.85 -37.24 -40.34
C TYR A 18 28.76 -37.14 -38.82
N PHE A 19 29.82 -37.54 -38.10
CA PHE A 19 29.88 -37.43 -36.64
C PHE A 19 29.83 -35.97 -36.18
N LEU A 20 30.60 -35.09 -36.82
CA LEU A 20 30.58 -33.65 -36.53
C LEU A 20 29.23 -33.02 -36.87
N ALA A 21 28.65 -33.34 -38.03
CA ALA A 21 27.33 -32.86 -38.42
C ALA A 21 26.25 -33.29 -37.42
N PHE A 22 26.28 -34.55 -36.97
CA PHE A 22 25.39 -35.04 -35.94
C PHE A 22 25.58 -34.30 -34.61
N GLY A 23 26.83 -34.09 -34.17
CA GLY A 23 27.12 -33.32 -32.96
C GLY A 23 26.59 -31.89 -33.00
N ILE A 24 26.72 -31.22 -34.16
CA ILE A 24 26.17 -29.87 -34.38
C ILE A 24 24.64 -29.89 -34.29
N ILE A 25 23.98 -30.87 -34.92
CA ILE A 25 22.52 -31.01 -34.87
C ILE A 25 22.04 -31.20 -33.42
N VAL A 26 22.68 -32.09 -32.66
CA VAL A 26 22.35 -32.33 -31.25
C VAL A 26 22.56 -31.08 -30.41
N ALA A 27 23.67 -30.35 -30.62
CA ALA A 27 23.94 -29.11 -29.93
C ALA A 27 22.90 -28.02 -30.23
N LEU A 28 22.49 -27.87 -31.49
CA LEU A 28 21.47 -26.92 -31.90
C LEU A 28 20.10 -27.27 -31.32
N LEU A 29 19.69 -28.55 -31.38
CA LEU A 29 18.43 -29.01 -30.79
C LEU A 29 18.40 -28.79 -29.28
N THR A 30 19.49 -29.14 -28.59
CA THR A 30 19.62 -28.95 -27.13
C THR A 30 19.59 -27.47 -26.77
N SER A 31 20.30 -26.63 -27.51
CA SER A 31 20.30 -25.18 -27.34
C SER A 31 18.90 -24.58 -27.52
N PHE A 32 18.19 -25.01 -28.57
CA PHE A 32 16.82 -24.56 -28.84
C PHE A 32 15.85 -24.95 -27.73
N ILE A 33 15.87 -26.21 -27.28
CA ILE A 33 15.02 -26.69 -26.17
C ILE A 33 15.32 -25.90 -24.89
N ASN A 34 16.59 -25.73 -24.54
CA ASN A 34 17.00 -24.97 -23.35
C ASN A 34 16.56 -23.51 -23.43
N TYR A 35 16.64 -22.89 -24.61
CA TYR A 35 16.19 -21.51 -24.81
C TYR A 35 14.69 -21.36 -24.56
N GLN A 36 13.87 -22.27 -25.11
CA GLN A 36 12.41 -22.25 -24.94
C GLN A 36 12.02 -22.45 -23.47
N VAL A 37 12.57 -23.47 -22.81
CA VAL A 37 12.32 -23.73 -21.38
C VAL A 37 12.70 -22.53 -20.52
N ARG A 38 13.89 -21.95 -20.77
CA ARG A 38 14.35 -20.77 -20.03
C ARG A 38 13.47 -19.55 -20.26
N TYR A 39 12.98 -19.33 -21.48
CA TYR A 39 12.08 -18.22 -21.79
C TYR A 39 10.77 -18.33 -20.98
N THR A 40 10.16 -19.52 -20.99
CA THR A 40 8.92 -19.77 -20.23
C THR A 40 9.12 -19.67 -18.71
N ASP A 41 10.26 -20.14 -18.19
CA ASP A 41 10.56 -20.07 -16.77
C ASP A 41 10.77 -18.64 -16.29
N ILE A 42 11.47 -17.81 -17.08
CA ILE A 42 11.69 -16.40 -16.75
C ILE A 42 10.36 -15.65 -16.67
N GLU A 43 9.48 -15.84 -17.65
CA GLU A 43 8.17 -15.20 -17.67
C GLU A 43 7.32 -15.62 -16.46
N LYS A 44 7.28 -16.93 -16.17
CA LYS A 44 6.55 -17.47 -15.01
C LYS A 44 7.09 -16.94 -13.68
N GLN A 45 8.42 -16.86 -13.53
CA GLN A 45 9.04 -16.30 -12.33
C GLN A 45 8.75 -14.81 -12.19
N LEU A 46 8.77 -14.04 -13.28
CA LEU A 46 8.45 -12.63 -13.27
C LEU A 46 7.00 -12.39 -12.82
N GLN A 47 6.05 -13.15 -13.37
CA GLN A 47 4.64 -13.07 -12.97
C GLN A 47 4.44 -13.48 -11.51
N THR A 48 5.06 -14.57 -11.07
CA THR A 48 4.97 -15.03 -9.68
C THR A 48 5.51 -13.98 -8.71
N ARG A 49 6.63 -13.34 -9.06
CA ARG A 49 7.21 -12.24 -8.26
C ARG A 49 6.31 -11.01 -8.26
N ALA A 50 5.76 -10.62 -9.41
CA ALA A 50 4.83 -9.50 -9.50
C ALA A 50 3.57 -9.71 -8.65
N VAL A 51 3.00 -10.92 -8.68
CA VAL A 51 1.84 -11.30 -7.84
C VAL A 51 2.22 -11.32 -6.37
N ALA A 52 3.36 -11.90 -6.00
CA ALA A 52 3.83 -11.93 -4.62
C ALA A 52 4.09 -10.51 -4.07
N GLU A 53 4.71 -9.63 -4.87
CA GLU A 53 4.95 -8.23 -4.51
C GLU A 53 3.63 -7.47 -4.36
N SER A 54 2.68 -7.65 -5.29
CA SER A 54 1.34 -7.07 -5.22
C SER A 54 0.60 -7.51 -3.95
N HIS A 55 0.66 -8.81 -3.63
CA HIS A 55 0.07 -9.36 -2.42
C HIS A 55 0.69 -8.75 -1.16
N SER A 56 2.03 -8.68 -1.10
CA SER A 56 2.74 -8.07 0.04
C SER A 56 2.38 -6.60 0.23
N LYS A 57 2.28 -5.81 -0.85
CA LYS A 57 1.85 -4.40 -0.78
C LYS A 57 0.41 -4.27 -0.30
N ARG A 58 -0.49 -5.12 -0.80
CA ARG A 58 -1.89 -5.13 -0.35
C ARG A 58 -2.00 -5.49 1.13
N GLN A 59 -1.21 -6.47 1.58
CA GLN A 59 -1.18 -6.87 2.98
C GLN A 59 -0.64 -5.72 3.86
N TYR A 60 0.44 -5.08 3.45
CA TYR A 60 0.99 -3.90 4.13
C TYR A 60 -0.06 -2.78 4.30
N ILE A 61 -0.82 -2.46 3.26
CA ILE A 61 -1.90 -1.45 3.34
C ILE A 61 -3.00 -1.89 4.31
N LYS A 62 -3.41 -3.17 4.26
CA LYS A 62 -4.42 -3.69 5.19
C LYS A 62 -3.96 -3.61 6.65
N ASP A 63 -2.73 -4.01 6.91
CA ASP A 63 -2.15 -3.99 8.25
C ASP A 63 -2.01 -2.55 8.75
N TYR A 64 -1.63 -1.62 7.87
CA TYR A 64 -1.58 -0.19 8.18
C TYR A 64 -2.97 0.36 8.52
N VAL A 65 -4.00 0.09 7.71
CA VAL A 65 -5.37 0.53 7.98
C VAL A 65 -5.86 -0.05 9.32
N SER A 66 -5.63 -1.34 9.54
CA SER A 66 -6.00 -2.01 10.80
C SER A 66 -5.32 -1.37 12.03
N GLN A 67 -4.07 -0.93 11.91
CA GLN A 67 -3.37 -0.19 12.96
C GLN A 67 -4.01 1.17 13.24
N ILE A 68 -4.42 1.90 12.20
CA ILE A 68 -5.12 3.18 12.35
C ILE A 68 -6.50 2.98 12.98
N GLU A 69 -7.24 1.96 12.57
CA GLU A 69 -8.53 1.57 13.17
C GLU A 69 -8.39 1.26 14.67
N MET A 70 -7.38 0.47 15.05
CA MET A 70 -7.09 0.19 16.46
C MET A 70 -6.74 1.46 17.26
N LEU A 71 -5.94 2.36 16.67
CA LEU A 71 -5.66 3.66 17.27
C LEU A 71 -6.94 4.48 17.47
N LEU A 72 -7.81 4.57 16.47
CA LEU A 72 -9.08 5.29 16.55
C LEU A 72 -10.00 4.68 17.62
N LEU A 73 -10.09 3.35 17.73
CA LEU A 73 -10.82 2.69 18.81
C LEU A 73 -10.26 3.02 20.18
N SER A 74 -8.92 3.06 20.32
CA SER A 74 -8.28 3.43 21.59
C SER A 74 -8.63 4.86 22.00
N ILE A 75 -8.71 5.78 21.02
CA ILE A 75 -9.12 7.18 21.25
C ILE A 75 -10.59 7.25 21.63
N ALA A 76 -11.46 6.60 20.85
CA ALA A 76 -12.91 6.62 21.08
C ALA A 76 -13.30 6.03 22.45
N ASN A 77 -12.56 5.03 22.91
CA ASN A 77 -12.81 4.39 24.21
C ASN A 77 -12.04 4.99 25.38
N ASN A 78 -11.17 5.98 25.14
CA ASN A 78 -10.39 6.64 26.17
C ASN A 78 -11.27 7.48 27.11
N ASP A 79 -10.91 7.52 28.40
CA ASP A 79 -11.67 8.24 29.42
C ASP A 79 -11.70 9.75 29.17
N LEU A 80 -10.64 10.36 28.61
CA LEU A 80 -10.63 11.78 28.26
C LEU A 80 -11.63 12.10 27.15
N SER A 81 -11.74 11.23 26.14
CA SER A 81 -12.72 11.37 25.07
C SER A 81 -14.15 11.26 25.60
N LYS A 82 -14.44 10.25 26.42
CA LYS A 82 -15.75 10.06 27.04
C LYS A 82 -16.13 11.24 27.93
N LYS A 83 -15.20 11.66 28.78
CA LYS A 83 -15.41 12.79 29.69
C LYS A 83 -15.71 14.08 28.94
N TYR A 84 -14.98 14.39 27.87
CA TYR A 84 -15.28 15.56 27.04
C TYR A 84 -16.65 15.46 26.36
N ILE A 85 -17.06 14.28 25.89
CA ILE A 85 -18.39 14.08 25.31
C ILE A 85 -19.50 14.32 26.35
N GLU A 86 -19.28 13.91 27.61
CA GLU A 86 -20.24 14.09 28.70
C GLU A 86 -20.33 15.54 29.19
N THR A 87 -19.19 16.22 29.36
CA THR A 87 -19.14 17.55 29.98
C THR A 87 -19.19 18.70 28.97
N GLY A 88 -18.57 18.52 27.81
CA GLY A 88 -18.37 19.57 26.79
C GLY A 88 -17.57 20.79 27.26
N ASN A 89 -16.92 20.72 28.43
CA ASN A 89 -16.25 21.87 29.03
C ASN A 89 -14.84 22.08 28.42
N GLU A 90 -14.27 23.25 28.73
CA GLU A 90 -12.98 23.66 28.15
C GLU A 90 -11.78 22.89 28.73
N ASP A 91 -11.79 22.57 30.02
CA ASP A 91 -10.69 21.84 30.66
C ASP A 91 -10.55 20.42 30.08
N ASP A 92 -11.69 19.74 29.86
CA ASP A 92 -11.73 18.42 29.23
C ASP A 92 -11.38 18.49 27.74
N ARG A 93 -11.72 19.60 27.06
CA ARG A 93 -11.28 19.86 25.69
C ARG A 93 -9.75 19.97 25.60
N GLU A 94 -9.11 20.66 26.54
CA GLU A 94 -7.65 20.82 26.55
C GLU A 94 -6.92 19.51 26.90
N ASN A 95 -7.50 18.68 27.77
CA ASN A 95 -7.01 17.33 27.99
C ASN A 95 -7.09 16.48 26.70
N LEU A 96 -8.20 16.59 25.95
CA LEU A 96 -8.37 15.89 24.69
C LEU A 96 -7.42 16.43 23.60
N ASN A 97 -7.19 17.74 23.53
CA ASN A 97 -6.16 18.35 22.68
C ASN A 97 -4.78 17.75 22.96
N SER A 98 -4.41 17.65 24.23
CA SER A 98 -3.11 17.11 24.67
C SER A 98 -2.94 15.64 24.29
N LEU A 99 -4.01 14.84 24.42
CA LEU A 99 -4.05 13.45 23.96
C LEU A 99 -3.85 13.38 22.44
N PHE A 100 -4.65 14.12 21.68
CA PHE A 100 -4.58 14.12 20.22
C PHE A 100 -3.22 14.59 19.71
N TYR A 101 -2.66 15.62 20.34
CA TYR A 101 -1.31 16.11 20.03
C TYR A 101 -0.28 15.01 20.23
N SER A 102 -0.32 14.30 21.37
CA SER A 102 0.63 13.24 21.70
C SER A 102 0.55 12.06 20.73
N LEU A 103 -0.67 11.65 20.36
CA LEU A 103 -0.91 10.56 19.41
C LEU A 103 -0.51 10.96 17.97
N THR A 104 -0.83 12.18 17.58
CA THR A 104 -0.39 12.71 16.28
C THR A 104 1.12 12.84 16.27
N TYR A 105 1.76 13.22 17.38
CA TYR A 105 3.22 13.36 17.47
C TYR A 105 3.91 12.00 17.33
N SER A 106 3.40 10.96 17.99
CA SER A 106 3.96 9.61 17.93
C SER A 106 3.73 8.94 16.57
N ASN A 107 2.63 9.24 15.87
CA ASN A 107 2.34 8.72 14.55
C ASN A 107 2.61 9.77 13.45
N LYS A 108 3.73 9.61 12.74
CA LYS A 108 4.17 10.56 11.71
C LYS A 108 3.27 10.60 10.47
N ASP A 109 2.53 9.53 10.20
CA ASP A 109 1.68 9.41 9.03
C ASP A 109 0.33 10.13 9.23
N LEU A 110 -0.03 10.44 10.48
CA LEU A 110 -1.17 11.29 10.79
C LEU A 110 -0.84 12.74 10.45
N MET A 111 -1.36 13.19 9.31
CA MET A 111 -1.33 14.59 8.93
C MET A 111 -2.33 15.43 9.73
N GLN A 112 -3.50 14.86 10.04
CA GLN A 112 -4.56 15.55 10.74
C GLN A 112 -5.36 14.57 11.60
N LEU A 113 -5.76 14.98 12.79
CA LEU A 113 -6.64 14.21 13.68
C LEU A 113 -7.74 15.14 14.22
N ARG A 114 -9.01 14.75 14.07
CA ARG A 114 -10.17 15.62 14.35
C ARG A 114 -11.25 14.88 15.14
N PHE A 115 -11.87 15.60 16.07
CA PHE A 115 -13.16 15.24 16.64
C PHE A 115 -14.21 16.20 16.08
N ILE A 116 -15.24 15.63 15.45
CA ILE A 116 -16.35 16.36 14.82
C ILE A 116 -17.63 15.95 15.53
N ASP A 117 -18.45 16.92 15.93
CA ASP A 117 -19.72 16.66 16.60
C ASP A 117 -20.81 16.13 15.63
N THR A 118 -21.97 15.79 16.18
CA THR A 118 -23.09 15.22 15.41
C THR A 118 -23.71 16.21 14.42
N GLN A 119 -23.42 17.51 14.57
CA GLN A 119 -23.84 18.59 13.69
C GLN A 119 -22.80 18.91 12.61
N GLY A 120 -21.66 18.22 12.62
CA GLY A 120 -20.57 18.40 11.65
C GLY A 120 -19.58 19.50 12.00
N PHE A 121 -19.62 20.07 13.20
CA PHE A 121 -18.64 21.07 13.64
C PHE A 121 -17.40 20.40 14.26
N GLU A 122 -16.23 20.85 13.83
CA GLU A 122 -14.95 20.50 14.45
C GLU A 122 -14.88 21.06 15.89
N LYS A 123 -14.42 20.23 16.83
CA LYS A 123 -14.25 20.62 18.26
C LYS A 123 -12.80 20.52 18.72
N VAL A 124 -12.09 19.51 18.22
CA VAL A 124 -10.66 19.29 18.43
C VAL A 124 -10.04 18.98 17.08
N ARG A 125 -8.90 19.61 16.80
CA ARG A 125 -8.15 19.39 15.56
C ARG A 125 -6.67 19.65 15.77
N ILE A 126 -5.88 18.63 15.43
CA ILE A 126 -4.42 18.72 15.34
C ILE A 126 -4.02 18.57 13.90
N ASP A 127 -3.22 19.51 13.40
CA ASP A 127 -2.64 19.48 12.07
C ASP A 127 -1.12 19.35 12.18
N ARG A 128 -0.54 18.51 11.31
CA ARG A 128 0.89 18.47 11.05
C ARG A 128 1.22 19.40 9.91
N ASP A 129 2.26 20.21 10.08
CA ASP A 129 2.76 21.07 9.02
C ASP A 129 3.27 20.22 7.84
N LYS A 130 2.95 20.64 6.60
CA LYS A 130 3.42 19.97 5.38
C LYS A 130 4.94 20.13 5.17
N LYS A 131 5.54 21.17 5.73
CA LYS A 131 6.95 21.57 5.54
C LYS A 131 7.84 21.22 6.72
N SER A 132 7.27 20.91 7.88
CA SER A 132 8.01 20.64 9.11
C SER A 132 7.32 19.55 9.94
N PRO A 133 8.03 18.83 10.82
CA PRO A 133 7.39 17.86 11.72
C PRO A 133 6.59 18.52 12.85
N ALA A 134 6.46 19.86 12.85
CA ALA A 134 5.73 20.59 13.86
C ALA A 134 4.23 20.27 13.79
N LEU A 135 3.60 20.27 14.96
CA LEU A 135 2.17 20.09 15.14
C LEU A 135 1.54 21.39 15.58
N MET A 136 0.32 21.64 15.11
CA MET A 136 -0.48 22.81 15.45
C MET A 136 -1.83 22.34 16.00
N ILE A 137 -2.14 22.77 17.22
CA ILE A 137 -3.51 22.70 17.75
C ILE A 137 -4.29 23.84 17.10
N ILE A 138 -5.36 23.51 16.39
CA ILE A 138 -6.17 24.53 15.72
C ILE A 138 -7.04 25.23 16.77
N PRO A 139 -7.03 26.58 16.84
CA PRO A 139 -7.84 27.32 17.80
C PRO A 139 -9.32 27.30 17.41
N ALA A 140 -10.21 27.52 18.40
CA ALA A 140 -11.65 27.38 18.25
C ALA A 140 -12.26 28.29 17.16
N ASP A 141 -11.70 29.48 16.95
CA ASP A 141 -12.12 30.45 15.93
C ASP A 141 -11.82 30.00 14.49
N LYS A 142 -10.93 29.01 14.30
CA LYS A 142 -10.56 28.44 13.00
C LYS A 142 -11.22 27.08 12.72
N MET A 143 -11.99 26.55 13.67
CA MET A 143 -12.73 25.31 13.48
C MET A 143 -13.81 25.48 12.41
N GLN A 144 -13.98 24.47 11.57
CA GLN A 144 -14.92 24.52 10.45
C GLN A 144 -16.13 23.61 10.66
N ASN A 145 -17.24 23.98 10.01
CA ASN A 145 -18.37 23.07 9.81
C ASN A 145 -18.13 22.22 8.54
N LYS A 146 -18.14 20.90 8.70
CA LYS A 146 -17.95 19.90 7.65
C LYS A 146 -19.22 19.11 7.34
N ALA A 147 -20.39 19.49 7.86
CA ALA A 147 -21.67 18.81 7.64
C ALA A 147 -22.01 18.60 6.15
N ASN A 148 -21.60 19.54 5.30
CA ASN A 148 -21.85 19.47 3.86
C ASN A 148 -20.90 18.53 3.11
N ARG A 149 -19.80 18.09 3.73
CA ARG A 149 -18.80 17.21 3.10
C ARG A 149 -19.34 15.79 2.99
N TYR A 150 -19.06 15.13 1.86
CA TYR A 150 -19.53 13.77 1.61
C TYR A 150 -19.06 12.79 2.70
N TYR A 151 -17.79 12.90 3.11
CA TYR A 151 -17.23 12.00 4.13
C TYR A 151 -17.97 12.09 5.46
N PHE A 152 -18.45 13.28 5.83
CA PHE A 152 -19.23 13.44 7.06
C PHE A 152 -20.61 12.82 6.90
N LYS A 153 -21.29 13.09 5.78
CA LYS A 153 -22.61 12.53 5.48
C LYS A 153 -22.59 11.01 5.49
N GLU A 154 -21.59 10.39 4.90
CA GLU A 154 -21.45 8.93 4.87
C GLU A 154 -21.01 8.36 6.23
N ALA A 155 -19.99 8.94 6.87
CA ALA A 155 -19.51 8.45 8.16
C ALA A 155 -20.56 8.62 9.28
N SER A 156 -21.40 9.66 9.24
CA SER A 156 -22.47 9.86 10.24
C SER A 156 -23.58 8.81 10.21
N GLN A 157 -23.66 8.01 9.14
CA GLN A 157 -24.68 6.97 8.96
C GLN A 157 -24.22 5.58 9.40
N ILE A 158 -22.94 5.40 9.73
CA ILE A 158 -22.43 4.09 10.13
C ILE A 158 -22.87 3.74 11.54
N ILE A 159 -22.97 2.43 11.82
CA ILE A 159 -23.28 1.94 13.16
C ILE A 159 -22.13 2.23 14.13
N ASN A 160 -22.45 2.31 15.42
CA ASN A 160 -21.46 2.48 16.48
C ASN A 160 -20.33 1.45 16.37
N ASN A 161 -19.10 1.89 16.61
CA ASN A 161 -17.87 1.10 16.54
C ASN A 161 -17.55 0.50 15.15
N ALA A 162 -18.20 0.95 14.09
CA ALA A 162 -17.76 0.67 12.72
C ALA A 162 -16.81 1.78 12.22
N PHE A 163 -16.02 1.45 11.20
CA PHE A 163 -15.13 2.38 10.53
C PHE A 163 -15.62 2.66 9.11
N TRP A 164 -15.40 3.89 8.66
CA TRP A 164 -15.65 4.30 7.30
C TRP A 164 -14.38 4.93 6.72
N HIS A 165 -14.11 4.65 5.45
CA HIS A 165 -12.94 5.14 4.74
C HIS A 165 -13.38 5.86 3.47
N SER A 166 -12.89 7.09 3.29
CA SER A 166 -13.09 7.80 2.03
C SER A 166 -12.27 7.17 0.91
N ASN A 167 -12.70 7.40 -0.33
CA ASN A 167 -11.77 7.34 -1.45
C ASN A 167 -10.65 8.36 -1.26
N ILE A 168 -9.51 8.13 -1.90
CA ILE A 168 -8.40 9.09 -1.90
C ILE A 168 -8.87 10.34 -2.65
N ASP A 169 -8.86 11.48 -1.96
CA ASP A 169 -9.31 12.77 -2.47
C ASP A 169 -8.41 13.89 -1.95
N LEU A 170 -8.49 15.05 -2.58
CA LEU A 170 -7.79 16.25 -2.15
C LEU A 170 -8.42 16.80 -0.86
N ASN A 171 -7.57 17.24 0.05
CA ASN A 171 -8.02 17.91 1.25
C ASN A 171 -8.58 19.29 0.88
N VAL A 172 -9.75 19.66 1.42
CA VAL A 172 -10.36 20.97 1.16
C VAL A 172 -10.61 21.69 2.48
N GLU A 173 -9.90 22.79 2.67
CA GLU A 173 -9.96 23.65 3.85
C GLU A 173 -10.35 25.07 3.45
N HIS A 174 -11.37 25.64 4.09
CA HIS A 174 -11.93 26.95 3.73
C HIS A 174 -12.30 27.09 2.23
N GLY A 175 -12.72 25.98 1.60
CA GLY A 175 -13.08 25.96 0.17
C GLY A 175 -11.91 25.94 -0.81
N GLN A 176 -10.67 25.78 -0.31
CA GLN A 176 -9.46 25.70 -1.11
C GLN A 176 -8.79 24.32 -0.96
N ILE A 177 -8.04 23.91 -1.97
CA ILE A 177 -7.24 22.67 -2.01
C ILE A 177 -5.85 22.92 -1.43
#